data_AF-A0AAU0R9D5-F1
#
_entry.id   AF-A0AAU0R9D5-F1
#
_cell.length_a   1.000
_cell.length_b   1.000
_cell.length_c   1.000
_cell.angle_alpha   90.00
_cell.angle_beta   90.00
_cell.angle_gamma   90.00
#
_symmetry.space_group_name_H-M   'P 1'
#
loop_
_entity.id
_entity.type
_entity.pdbx_description
1 polymer ?
#
loop_
_entity_poly.entity_id
_entity_poly.type
_entity_poly.pdbx_seq_one_letter_code
_entity_poly.pdbx_strand_id
1 'polypeptide(L)'
;MAQSLNKVLIVFDYYANTATFAEKCENKARPSMHCNGKCQMMKKLKQEENRENKAPEKRSENRDELVVSNYPLFTLNINLPVIVAQEYIINNDSTIVKMPRSCFHPPSC
;
A
#
# COMPACT_ATOMS: atom_id res chain seq x y z
N MET A 1 17.07 10.26 -21.64
CA MET A 1 17.26 9.60 -20.33
C MET A 1 16.53 10.28 -19.17
N ALA A 2 16.36 11.61 -19.12
CA ALA A 2 15.68 12.29 -17.99
C ALA A 2 14.14 12.11 -17.92
N GLN A 3 13.49 11.79 -19.04
CA GLN A 3 12.02 11.71 -19.15
C GLN A 3 11.40 10.61 -18.27
N SER A 4 12.03 9.43 -18.20
CA SER A 4 11.57 8.34 -17.34
C SER A 4 11.73 8.63 -15.84
N LEU A 5 12.72 9.45 -15.46
CA LEU A 5 13.02 9.74 -14.05
C LEU A 5 11.92 10.60 -13.40
N ASN A 6 11.37 11.58 -14.11
CA ASN A 6 10.32 12.45 -13.57
C ASN A 6 9.05 11.65 -13.20
N LYS A 7 8.66 10.69 -14.04
CA LYS A 7 7.48 9.83 -13.77
C LYS A 7 7.72 8.94 -12.55
N VAL A 8 8.92 8.35 -12.43
CA VAL A 8 9.30 7.52 -11.27
C VAL A 8 9.29 8.35 -9.98
N LEU A 9 9.83 9.57 -10.01
CA LEU A 9 9.83 10.46 -8.85
C LEU A 9 8.42 10.85 -8.40
N ILE A 10 7.49 11.10 -9.34
CA ILE A 10 6.08 11.41 -9.01
C ILE A 10 5.41 10.23 -8.30
N VAL A 11 5.65 9.00 -8.78
CA VAL A 11 5.10 7.78 -8.16
C VAL A 11 5.72 7.56 -6.79
N PHE A 12 7.03 7.74 -6.66
CA PHE A 12 7.73 7.63 -5.38
C PHE A 12 7.20 8.64 -4.35
N ASP A 13 7.06 9.92 -4.73
CA ASP A 13 6.50 10.97 -3.86
C ASP A 13 5.07 10.62 -3.39
N TYR A 14 4.24 10.04 -4.25
CA TYR A 14 2.91 9.59 -3.85
C TYR A 14 2.97 8.49 -2.78
N TYR A 15 3.86 7.50 -2.91
CA TYR A 15 3.98 6.43 -1.92
C TYR A 15 4.67 6.89 -0.62
N ALA A 16 5.64 7.80 -0.71
CA ALA A 16 6.30 8.37 0.45
C ALA A 16 5.36 9.30 1.24
N ASN A 17 4.46 10.03 0.56
CA ASN A 17 3.64 11.09 1.14
C ASN A 17 2.14 10.98 0.78
N THR A 18 1.56 9.78 0.80
CA THR A 18 0.15 9.56 0.36
C THR A 18 -0.86 10.47 1.06
N ALA A 19 -0.64 10.81 2.35
CA ALA A 19 -1.51 11.71 3.11
C ALA A 19 -1.66 13.09 2.43
N THR A 20 -0.56 13.68 1.96
CA THR A 20 -0.55 14.99 1.30
C THR A 20 -1.33 14.99 -0.03
N PHE A 21 -1.31 13.85 -0.74
CA PHE A 21 -2.09 13.67 -1.96
C PHE A 21 -3.57 13.43 -1.64
N ALA A 22 -3.87 12.68 -0.59
CA ALA A 22 -5.24 12.43 -0.13
C ALA A 22 -5.92 13.71 0.38
N GLU A 23 -5.19 14.58 1.08
CA GLU A 23 -5.66 15.91 1.49
C GLU A 23 -6.07 16.78 0.30
N LYS A 24 -5.40 16.64 -0.85
CA LYS A 24 -5.71 17.37 -2.07
C LYS A 24 -6.66 16.61 -3.00
N CYS A 25 -7.22 15.48 -2.57
CA CYS A 25 -8.13 14.69 -3.39
C CYS A 25 -9.37 15.52 -3.79
N GLU A 26 -9.75 15.49 -5.06
CA GLU A 26 -10.97 16.14 -5.57
C GLU A 26 -12.21 15.25 -5.39
N ASN A 27 -12.02 13.93 -5.28
CA ASN A 27 -13.09 12.94 -5.14
C ASN A 27 -13.50 12.70 -3.67
N LYS A 28 -13.29 13.67 -2.77
CA LYS A 28 -13.64 13.54 -1.34
C LYS A 28 -15.12 13.25 -1.11
N ALA A 29 -15.98 13.78 -1.98
CA ALA A 29 -17.43 13.54 -1.93
C ALA A 29 -17.84 12.10 -2.33
N ARG A 30 -16.91 11.27 -2.83
CA ARG A 30 -17.15 9.89 -3.28
C ARG A 30 -16.21 8.89 -2.57
N PRO A 31 -16.40 8.65 -1.26
CA PRO A 31 -15.51 7.80 -0.47
C PRO A 31 -15.47 6.34 -0.94
N SER A 32 -16.56 5.85 -1.56
CA SER A 32 -16.65 4.49 -2.13
C SER A 32 -15.64 4.21 -3.25
N MET A 33 -15.04 5.25 -3.85
CA MET A 33 -14.03 5.10 -4.90
C MET A 33 -12.63 4.77 -4.36
N HIS A 34 -12.42 4.85 -3.04
CA HIS A 34 -11.10 4.61 -2.41
C HIS A 34 -9.94 5.33 -3.11
N CYS A 35 -10.17 6.60 -3.51
CA CYS A 35 -9.26 7.34 -4.37
C CYS A 35 -7.91 7.62 -3.70
N ASN A 36 -7.90 7.96 -2.41
CA ASN A 36 -6.68 8.19 -1.61
C ASN A 36 -5.66 9.16 -2.25
N GLY A 37 -6.14 10.16 -3.00
CA GLY A 37 -5.25 11.12 -3.67
C GLY A 37 -4.64 10.65 -5.00
N LYS A 38 -4.97 9.44 -5.48
CA LYS A 38 -4.52 8.93 -6.79
C LYS A 38 -4.88 9.85 -7.96
N CYS A 39 -6.00 10.57 -7.88
CA CYS A 39 -6.41 11.58 -8.87
C CYS A 39 -5.33 12.67 -9.05
N GLN A 40 -4.73 13.13 -7.96
CA GLN A 40 -3.69 14.16 -8.01
C GLN A 40 -2.37 13.62 -8.56
N MET A 41 -2.00 12.39 -8.21
CA MET A 41 -0.82 11.72 -8.80
C MET A 41 -0.97 11.59 -10.32
N MET A 42 -2.12 11.09 -10.79
CA MET A 42 -2.42 10.95 -12.21
C MET A 42 -2.40 12.29 -12.95
N LYS A 43 -2.89 13.36 -12.32
CA LYS A 43 -2.84 14.71 -12.88
C LYS A 43 -1.41 15.21 -13.09
N LYS A 44 -0.52 15.00 -12.11
CA LYS A 44 0.91 15.33 -12.23
C LYS A 44 1.58 14.53 -13.36
N LEU A 45 1.30 13.22 -13.46
CA LEU A 45 1.83 12.37 -14.52
C LEU A 45 1.38 12.83 -15.92
N LYS A 46 0.10 13.17 -16.09
CA LYS A 46 -0.44 13.67 -17.36
C LYS A 46 0.11 15.04 -17.74
N GLN A 47 0.36 15.90 -16.76
CA GLN A 47 1.01 17.19 -17.00
C GLN A 47 2.44 17.00 -17.53
N GLU A 48 3.18 16.04 -16.97
CA GLU A 48 4.53 15.73 -17.43
C GLU A 48 4.52 15.14 -18.85
N GLU A 49 3.61 14.22 -19.13
CA GLU A 49 3.42 13.67 -20.49
C GLU A 49 3.08 14.77 -21.51
N ASN A 50 2.24 15.75 -21.17
CA ASN A 50 1.91 16.85 -22.07
C ASN A 50 3.11 17.80 -22.30
N ARG A 51 4.00 17.95 -21.31
CA ARG A 51 5.25 18.71 -21.48
C ARG A 51 6.21 17.99 -22.41
N GLU A 52 6.32 16.67 -22.30
CA GLU A 52 7.13 15.83 -23.20
C GLU A 52 6.63 15.94 -24.64
N ASN A 53 5.31 15.87 -24.87
CA ASN A 53 4.73 15.95 -26.21
C ASN A 53 4.84 17.34 -26.88
N LYS A 54 5.00 18.41 -26.08
CA LYS A 54 5.11 19.80 -26.58
C LYS A 54 6.54 20.30 -26.73
N ALA A 55 7.54 19.55 -26.26
CA ALA A 55 8.93 19.87 -26.53
C ALA A 55 9.25 19.51 -28.00
N PRO A 56 9.68 20.47 -28.84
CA PRO A 56 10.07 20.15 -30.20
C PRO A 56 11.24 19.16 -30.16
N GLU A 57 11.08 18.07 -30.91
CA GLU A 57 12.05 16.99 -31.03
C GLU A 57 13.44 17.54 -31.38
N LYS A 58 14.32 17.66 -30.38
CA LYS A 58 15.70 17.22 -30.61
C LYS A 58 15.68 15.69 -30.61
N ARG A 59 15.08 15.11 -31.66
CA ARG A 59 15.34 13.75 -32.12
C ARG A 59 16.81 13.75 -32.54
N SER A 60 17.70 13.57 -31.57
CA SER A 60 18.95 12.93 -31.90
C SER A 60 18.54 11.52 -32.30
N GLU A 61 18.70 11.20 -33.58
CA GLU A 61 18.77 9.83 -34.07
C GLU A 61 19.71 9.06 -33.15
N ASN A 62 19.16 8.36 -32.17
CA ASN A 62 19.84 7.28 -31.52
C ASN A 62 18.91 6.10 -31.73
N ARG A 63 19.25 5.30 -32.74
CA ARG A 63 18.67 3.98 -32.91
C ARG A 63 18.82 3.33 -31.55
N ASP A 64 17.70 2.95 -30.92
CA ASP A 64 17.75 2.08 -29.74
C ASP A 64 18.31 0.73 -30.20
N GLU A 65 19.63 0.65 -30.36
CA GLU A 65 20.34 -0.60 -30.34
C GLU A 65 20.05 -1.18 -28.96
N LEU A 66 19.23 -2.23 -28.95
CA LEU A 66 18.95 -3.03 -27.78
C LEU A 66 20.27 -3.62 -27.29
N VAL A 67 21.00 -2.88 -26.45
CA VAL A 67 22.15 -3.40 -25.74
C VAL A 67 21.59 -4.35 -24.68
N VAL A 68 21.48 -5.63 -25.06
CA VAL A 68 21.27 -6.72 -24.11
C VAL A 68 22.53 -6.82 -23.27
N SER A 69 22.59 -6.03 -22.19
CA SER A 69 23.60 -6.21 -21.17
C SER A 69 23.28 -7.53 -20.46
N ASN A 70 24.20 -8.49 -20.53
CA ASN A 70 24.15 -9.74 -19.77
C ASN A 70 24.35 -9.42 -18.28
N TYR A 71 23.27 -9.01 -17.60
CA TYR A 71 23.27 -8.96 -16.15
C TYR A 71 23.21 -10.41 -15.63
N PRO A 72 24.05 -10.81 -14.68
CA PRO A 72 23.88 -12.09 -14.02
C PRO A 72 22.48 -12.11 -13.37
N LEU A 73 21.74 -13.18 -13.64
CA LEU A 73 20.40 -13.41 -13.11
C LEU A 73 20.43 -13.19 -11.58
N PHE A 74 19.69 -12.18 -11.11
CA PHE A 74 19.56 -11.91 -9.70
C PHE A 74 18.69 -13.00 -9.06
N THR A 75 19.25 -13.78 -8.16
CA THR A 75 18.53 -14.81 -7.40
C THR A 75 17.95 -14.20 -6.12
N LEU A 76 16.64 -13.96 -6.10
CA LEU A 76 15.94 -13.51 -4.90
C LEU A 76 15.63 -14.71 -4.00
N ASN A 77 16.46 -14.93 -2.97
CA ASN A 77 16.22 -15.94 -1.95
C ASN A 77 15.32 -15.36 -0.85
N ILE A 78 14.01 -15.63 -0.92
CA ILE A 78 13.07 -15.24 0.14
C ILE A 78 12.92 -16.41 1.12
N ASN A 79 13.32 -16.21 2.38
CA ASN A 79 12.96 -17.12 3.46
C ASN A 79 11.54 -16.78 3.93
N LEU A 80 10.54 -17.54 3.49
CA LEU A 80 9.19 -17.41 4.04
C LEU A 80 9.09 -18.19 5.35
N PRO A 81 8.63 -17.58 6.45
CA PRO A 81 8.29 -18.34 7.65
C PRO A 81 7.07 -19.23 7.35
N VAL A 82 7.21 -20.53 7.61
CA VAL A 82 6.08 -21.45 7.57
C VAL A 82 5.23 -21.19 8.82
N ILE A 83 4.00 -20.71 8.61
CA ILE A 83 3.00 -20.61 9.69
C ILE A 83 2.44 -22.01 9.89
N VAL A 84 2.91 -22.70 10.93
CA VAL A 84 2.31 -23.96 11.38
C VAL A 84 1.08 -23.61 12.22
N ALA A 85 -0.11 -23.93 11.73
CA ALA A 85 -1.31 -23.89 12.54
C ALA A 85 -1.20 -24.96 13.65
N GLN A 86 -1.14 -24.53 14.90
CA GLN A 86 -1.20 -25.44 16.04
C GLN A 86 -2.66 -25.64 16.41
N GLU A 87 -3.19 -26.82 16.14
CA GLU A 87 -4.47 -27.24 16.69
C GLU A 87 -4.30 -27.49 18.18
N TYR A 88 -5.05 -26.77 19.01
CA TYR A 88 -5.12 -27.03 20.45
C TYR A 88 -6.40 -27.80 20.74
N ILE A 89 -6.27 -28.94 21.42
CA ILE A 89 -7.43 -29.69 21.90
C ILE A 89 -7.99 -28.94 23.12
N ILE A 90 -9.17 -28.36 22.97
CA ILE A 90 -9.94 -27.84 24.11
C ILE A 90 -10.55 -29.05 24.82
N ASN A 91 -9.95 -29.45 25.93
CA ASN A 91 -10.61 -30.36 26.87
C ASN A 91 -11.74 -29.57 27.54
N ASN A 92 -12.99 -29.80 27.10
CA ASN A 92 -14.17 -29.29 27.77
C ASN A 92 -14.33 -30.00 29.13
N ASP A 93 -13.58 -29.57 30.14
CA ASP A 93 -13.96 -29.85 31.52
C ASP A 93 -15.03 -28.82 31.94
N SER A 94 -16.23 -29.01 31.40
CA SER A 94 -17.41 -28.23 31.78
C SER A 94 -17.94 -28.67 33.14
N THR A 95 -17.15 -28.47 34.20
CA THR A 95 -17.67 -28.43 35.56
C THR A 95 -18.22 -27.03 35.81
N ILE A 96 -19.54 -26.88 35.58
CA ILE A 96 -20.27 -25.66 35.98
C ILE A 96 -20.20 -25.55 37.51
N VAL A 97 -19.29 -24.72 38.01
CA VAL A 97 -19.28 -24.31 39.42
C VAL A 97 -20.52 -23.46 39.66
N LYS A 98 -21.55 -24.04 40.30
CA LYS A 98 -22.71 -23.27 40.76
C LYS A 98 -22.23 -22.28 41.82
N MET A 99 -22.25 -20.99 41.49
CA MET A 99 -21.96 -19.93 42.45
C MET A 99 -22.95 -19.99 43.62
N PRO A 100 -22.51 -20.25 44.87
CA PRO A 100 -23.41 -20.20 46.00
C PRO A 100 -23.80 -18.74 46.21
N ARG A 101 -25.07 -18.41 45.94
CA ARG A 101 -25.62 -17.11 46.30
C ARG A 101 -25.82 -17.09 47.81
N SER A 102 -24.89 -16.50 48.55
CA SER A 102 -25.21 -16.04 49.90
C SER A 102 -26.11 -14.81 49.74
N CYS A 103 -27.38 -14.93 50.13
CA CYS A 103 -28.24 -13.77 50.27
C CYS A 103 -27.67 -12.94 51.43
N PHE A 104 -26.92 -11.90 51.08
CA PHE A 104 -26.41 -10.93 52.04
C PHE A 104 -27.61 -10.13 52.57
N HIS A 105 -27.97 -10.33 53.83
CA HIS A 105 -28.98 -9.52 54.50
C HIS A 105 -28.24 -8.48 55.36
N PRO A 106 -28.56 -7.19 55.25
CA PRO A 106 -27.96 -6.17 56.11
C PRO A 106 -28.41 -6.39 57.57
N PRO A 107 -27.56 -6.06 58.56
CA PRO A 107 -27.90 -6.18 59.97
C PRO A 107 -29.01 -5.18 60.32
N SER A 108 -30.09 -5.68 60.91
CA SER A 108 -31.17 -4.85 61.46
C SER A 108 -30.61 -3.98 62.60
N CYS A 109 -30.82 -2.67 62.48
CA CYS A 109 -30.69 -1.73 63.60
C CYS A 109 -31.77 -1.98 64.65
#